data_AF-A0A5B7KB70-F1
#
_entry.id   AF-A0A5B7KB70-F1
#
_cell.length_a   1.000
_cell.length_b   1.000
_cell.length_c   1.000
_cell.angle_alpha   90.00
_cell.angle_beta   90.00
_cell.angle_gamma   90.00
#
_symmetry.space_group_name_H-M   'P 1'
#
loop_
_entity.id
_entity.type
_entity.pdbx_description
1 polymer ?
#
loop_
_entity_poly.entity_id
_entity_poly.type
_entity_poly.pdbx_seq_one_letter_code
_entity_poly.pdbx_strand_id
1 'polypeptide(L)'
;MSVHPPPKRKEIYKYSAQWTLYSMNWSVRPDKRFRLAVGSFVEEYNNKVQIVQLDEDTSEFVVRSTFDHPYPTTKIMWIPDSVSVCL
;
A
#
# COMPACT_ATOMS: atom_id res chain seq x y z
N MET A 1 16.93 -22.66 -29.04
CA MET A 1 17.46 -22.47 -27.68
C MET A 1 16.40 -21.75 -26.87
N SER A 2 15.83 -22.38 -25.84
CA SER A 2 14.77 -21.78 -25.03
C SER A 2 15.37 -20.77 -24.07
N VAL A 3 15.08 -19.49 -24.24
CA VAL A 3 15.54 -18.42 -23.36
C VAL A 3 14.62 -18.38 -22.16
N HIS A 4 15.02 -19.01 -21.05
CA HIS A 4 14.33 -18.81 -19.78
C HIS A 4 14.64 -17.41 -19.27
N PRO A 5 13.62 -16.60 -18.90
CA PRO A 5 13.87 -15.32 -18.27
C PRO A 5 14.63 -15.54 -16.96
N PRO A 6 15.60 -14.68 -16.63
CA PRO A 6 16.36 -14.81 -15.40
C PRO A 6 15.40 -14.83 -14.20
N PRO A 7 15.72 -15.63 -13.16
CA PRO A 7 14.87 -15.73 -11.99
C PRO A 7 14.71 -14.35 -11.35
N LYS A 8 13.47 -13.88 -11.19
CA LYS A 8 13.16 -12.63 -10.49
C LYS A 8 13.67 -12.75 -9.05
N ARG A 9 14.55 -11.83 -8.65
CA ARG A 9 15.04 -11.72 -7.28
C ARG A 9 13.85 -11.49 -6.35
N LYS A 10 13.72 -12.31 -5.31
CA LYS A 10 12.73 -12.09 -4.26
C LYS A 10 13.23 -10.94 -3.38
N GLU A 11 12.47 -9.86 -3.32
CA GLU A 11 12.79 -8.68 -2.53
C GLU A 11 11.79 -8.56 -1.39
N ILE A 12 12.30 -8.25 -0.19
CA ILE A 12 11.50 -8.07 1.01
C ILE A 12 11.67 -6.61 1.43
N TYR A 13 10.55 -5.89 1.43
CA TYR A 13 10.49 -4.50 1.84
C TYR A 13 9.79 -4.40 3.19
N LYS A 14 10.22 -3.44 4.02
CA LYS A 14 9.65 -3.22 5.35
C LYS A 14 9.09 -1.80 5.45
N TYR A 15 7.90 -1.71 6.02
CA TYR A 15 7.31 -0.45 6.47
C TYR A 15 6.96 -0.59 7.96
N SER A 16 7.33 0.41 8.76
CA SER A 16 7.02 0.46 10.19
C SER A 16 6.24 1.73 10.49
N ALA A 17 5.02 1.54 10.98
CA ALA A 17 4.17 2.65 11.39
C ALA A 17 4.33 2.99 12.88
N GLN A 18 3.86 4.17 13.25
CA GLN A 18 3.91 4.67 14.63
C GLN A 18 2.80 4.08 15.52
N TRP A 19 1.76 3.53 14.91
CA TRP A 19 0.61 2.91 15.57
C TRP A 19 0.46 1.44 15.14
N THR A 20 -0.48 0.74 15.73
CA THR A 20 -0.89 -0.60 15.29
C THR A 20 -1.64 -0.52 13.97
N LEU A 21 -1.30 -1.38 13.02
CA LEU A 21 -2.03 -1.53 11.75
C LEU A 21 -3.30 -2.36 11.98
N TYR A 22 -4.44 -1.86 11.50
CA TYR A 22 -5.72 -2.56 11.57
C TYR A 22 -6.19 -3.11 10.23
N SER A 23 -6.04 -2.32 9.17
CA SER A 23 -6.46 -2.69 7.82
C SER A 23 -5.45 -2.22 6.80
N MET A 24 -5.46 -2.89 5.65
CA MET A 24 -4.58 -2.55 4.53
C MET A 24 -5.16 -2.99 3.20
N ASN A 25 -4.80 -2.30 2.12
CA ASN A 25 -5.14 -2.71 0.76
C ASN A 25 -4.15 -2.19 -0.28
N TRP A 26 -3.78 -3.03 -1.25
CA TRP A 26 -2.88 -2.65 -2.35
C TRP A 26 -3.62 -1.91 -3.47
N SER A 27 -3.01 -0.83 -3.94
CA SER A 27 -3.43 -0.16 -5.17
C SER A 27 -3.00 -1.00 -6.36
N VAL A 28 -3.94 -1.26 -7.27
CA VAL A 28 -3.69 -2.03 -8.51
C VAL A 28 -3.44 -1.16 -9.73
N ARG A 29 -3.31 0.16 -9.54
CA ARG A 29 -3.08 1.08 -10.67
C ARG A 29 -1.72 0.86 -11.33
N PRO A 30 -1.64 0.84 -12.67
CA PRO A 30 -0.39 0.61 -13.39
C PRO A 30 0.60 1.79 -13.29
N ASP A 31 0.11 3.02 -13.05
CA ASP A 31 0.92 4.25 -12.94
C ASP A 31 1.64 4.38 -11.58
N LYS A 32 1.10 3.75 -10.53
CA LYS A 32 1.62 3.82 -9.16
C LYS A 32 1.87 2.43 -8.62
N ARG A 33 3.06 1.91 -8.93
CA ARG A 33 3.53 0.61 -8.41
C ARG A 33 3.71 0.65 -6.90
N PHE A 34 3.48 -0.51 -6.28
CA PHE A 34 3.73 -0.77 -4.85
C PHE A 34 3.15 0.31 -3.93
N ARG A 35 1.94 0.77 -4.21
CA ARG A 35 1.21 1.70 -3.36
C ARG A 35 0.23 0.93 -2.47
N LEU A 36 0.28 1.19 -1.18
CA LEU A 36 -0.51 0.51 -0.15
C LEU A 36 -1.24 1.57 0.68
N ALA A 37 -2.52 1.34 0.93
CA ALA A 37 -3.27 2.09 1.92
C ALA A 37 -3.27 1.29 3.22
N VAL A 38 -3.05 1.97 4.35
CA VAL A 38 -3.00 1.37 5.68
C VAL A 38 -3.82 2.18 6.66
N GLY A 39 -4.52 1.49 7.56
CA GLY A 39 -5.33 2.09 8.61
C GLY A 39 -4.78 1.78 9.98
N SER A 40 -4.81 2.78 10.87
CA SER A 40 -4.40 2.60 12.26
C SER A 40 -5.48 1.92 13.10
N PHE A 41 -5.05 1.40 14.25
CA PHE A 41 -5.85 1.14 15.43
C PHE A 41 -5.28 1.98 16.58
N VAL A 42 -6.03 3.01 16.97
CA VAL A 42 -5.75 3.92 18.09
C VAL A 42 -7.03 3.96 18.92
N GLU A 43 -6.90 3.89 20.26
CA GLU A 43 -8.06 3.85 21.16
C GLU A 43 -8.81 5.18 21.19
N GLU A 44 -8.11 6.29 20.98
CA GLU A 44 -8.69 7.61 20.84
C GLU A 44 -9.45 7.78 19.50
N TYR A 45 -10.37 8.76 19.46
CA TYR A 45 -11.14 9.17 18.28
C TYR A 45 -10.28 9.95 17.27
N ASN A 46 -9.13 9.39 16.91
CA ASN A 46 -8.12 10.01 16.05
C ASN A 46 -7.31 8.94 15.32
N ASN A 47 -8.02 7.97 14.73
CA ASN A 47 -7.41 7.01 13.85
C ASN A 47 -6.93 7.71 12.58
N LYS A 48 -6.02 7.07 11.86
CA LYS A 48 -5.40 7.62 10.67
C LYS A 48 -5.41 6.59 9.57
N VAL A 49 -5.56 7.08 8.35
CA VAL A 49 -5.31 6.31 7.14
C VAL A 49 -4.14 6.93 6.42
N GLN A 50 -3.16 6.11 6.07
CA GLN A 50 -1.99 6.53 5.33
C GLN A 50 -1.93 5.82 3.99
N ILE A 51 -1.50 6.58 2.99
CA ILE A 51 -1.07 6.02 1.72
C ILE A 51 0.44 5.96 1.75
N VAL A 52 0.98 4.76 1.70
CA VAL A 52 2.42 4.50 1.62
C VAL A 52 2.75 3.97 0.24
N GLN A 53 3.92 4.34 -0.27
CA GLN A 53 4.36 3.88 -1.58
C GLN A 53 5.85 3.60 -1.54
N LEU A 54 6.27 2.50 -2.17
CA LEU A 54 7.67 2.20 -2.34
C LEU A 54 8.32 3.28 -3.22
N ASP A 55 9.41 3.85 -2.72
CA ASP A 55 10.35 4.61 -3.51
C ASP A 55 11.36 3.64 -4.12
N GLU A 56 11.36 3.49 -5.45
CA GLU A 56 12.20 2.51 -6.13
C GLU A 56 13.69 2.90 -6.09
N ASP A 57 14.00 4.19 -5.89
CA ASP A 57 15.37 4.68 -5.80
C ASP A 57 16.01 4.36 -4.44
N THR A 58 15.24 4.52 -3.36
CA THR A 58 15.72 4.26 -1.99
C THR A 58 15.38 2.86 -1.48
N SER A 59 14.49 2.14 -2.17
CA SER A 59 13.94 0.85 -1.73
C SER A 59 13.19 0.92 -0.39
N GLU A 60 12.63 2.09 -0.06
CA GLU A 60 11.90 2.32 1.20
C GLU A 60 10.44 2.74 0.95
N PHE A 61 9.54 2.32 1.83
CA PHE A 61 8.16 2.79 1.82
C PHE A 61 8.06 4.18 2.44
N VAL A 62 7.63 5.15 1.65
CA VAL A 62 7.42 6.53 2.10
C VAL A 62 5.93 6.85 2.19
N VAL A 63 5.57 7.65 3.20
CA VAL A 63 4.20 8.16 3.36
C VAL A 63 3.96 9.25 2.31
N ARG A 64 2.96 9.04 1.44
CA ARG A 64 2.57 10.00 0.40
C ARG A 64 1.41 10.89 0.84
N SER A 65 0.51 10.37 1.67
CA SER A 65 -0.59 11.15 2.25
C SER A 65 -1.09 10.52 3.54
N THR A 66 -1.63 11.36 4.42
CA THR A 66 -2.29 10.94 5.66
C THR A 66 -3.60 11.70 5.78
N PHE A 67 -4.66 11.02 6.22
CA PHE A 67 -5.89 11.68 6.61
C PHE A 67 -6.44 11.06 7.89
N ASP A 68 -7.16 11.87 8.64
CA ASP A 68 -7.75 11.45 9.91
C ASP A 68 -9.04 10.67 9.65
N HIS A 69 -9.24 9.64 10.45
CA HIS A 69 -10.43 8.81 10.45
C HIS A 69 -10.91 8.66 11.90
N PRO A 70 -12.20 8.88 12.18
CA PRO A 70 -12.65 8.93 13.57
C PRO A 70 -12.55 7.59 14.31
N TYR A 71 -12.80 6.48 13.62
CA TYR A 71 -12.77 5.12 14.17
C TYR A 71 -11.69 4.26 13.48
N PRO A 72 -11.33 3.08 13.99
CA PRO A 72 -10.50 2.14 13.25
C PRO A 72 -11.15 1.77 11.91
N THR A 73 -10.37 1.77 10.83
CA THR A 73 -10.89 1.43 9.50
C THR A 73 -11.02 -0.08 9.35
N THR A 74 -12.23 -0.62 9.48
CA THR A 74 -12.49 -2.07 9.37
C THR A 74 -12.24 -2.61 7.96
N LYS A 75 -12.34 -1.75 6.94
CA LYS A 75 -12.08 -2.10 5.55
C LYS A 75 -11.52 -0.91 4.78
N ILE A 76 -10.47 -1.15 4.01
CA ILE A 76 -9.91 -0.21 3.04
C ILE A 76 -10.01 -0.84 1.65
N MET A 77 -10.48 -0.08 0.67
CA MET A 77 -10.52 -0.50 -0.74
C MET A 77 -10.09 0.66 -1.62
N TRP A 78 -9.38 0.33 -2.69
CA TRP A 78 -9.15 1.27 -3.77
C TRP A 78 -10.33 1.24 -4.71
N ILE A 79 -10.70 2.40 -5.25
CA ILE A 79 -11.60 2.46 -6.39
C ILE A 79 -10.90 1.71 -7.53
N PRO A 80 -11.55 0.70 -8.15
CA PRO A 80 -10.96 0.03 -9.29
C PRO A 80 -10.77 1.04 -10.43
N ASP A 81 -9.65 0.95 -11.13
CA ASP A 81 -9.49 1.78 -12.33
C ASP A 81 -10.58 1.43 -13.34
N SER A 82 -11.15 2.44 -13.98
CA SER A 82 -12.16 2.28 -15.03
C SER A 82 -11.63 1.57 -16.28
N VAL A 83 -10.31 1.38 -16.37
CA VAL A 83 -9.69 0.56 -17.40
C VAL A 83 -9.68 -0.89 -16.90
N SER A 84 -10.84 -1.54 -17.02
CA SER A 84 -10.88 -3.00 -17.04
C SER A 84 -10.08 -3.45 -18.26
N VAL A 85 -8.82 -3.84 -18.07
CA VAL A 85 -8.19 -4.69 -19.07
C VAL A 85 -8.83 -6.06 -18.88
N CYS A 86 -9.86 -6.33 -19.67
CA CYS A 86 -10.35 -7.68 -19.91
C CYS A 86 -9.13 -8.54 -20.31
N LEU A 87 -8.83 -9.55 -19.50
CA LEU A 87 -8.06 -10.71 -19.93
C LEU A 87 -9.03 -11.73 -20.52
#